data_AF-A0A1Q7SZZ6-F1
#
_entry.id   AF-A0A1Q7SZZ6-F1
#
_cell.length_a   1.000
_cell.length_b   1.000
_cell.length_c   1.000
_cell.angle_alpha   90.00
_cell.angle_beta   90.00
_cell.angle_gamma   90.00
#
_symmetry.space_group_name_H-M   'P 1'
#
loop_
_entity.id
_entity.type
_entity.pdbx_description
1 polymer ?
#
loop_
_entity_poly.entity_id
_entity_poly.type
_entity_poly.pdbx_seq_one_letter_code
_entity_poly.pdbx_strand_id
1 'polypeptide(L)'
;MTSTAVRQRVDIGKLRVALCRMSRRNLLSVAYRAIELVPRARLGALVAGMVQLDLLTEGRRDAPSLLEQVRTFSDSCLRGDYYDSFDVNSKNYMETSEGTDAFMAEFERLIEKCIRASAKGPLSPVREAFELLFALLRRLDRDPESVVFFDEGGSWQVGVDWRAALSAYFRCLADSASAEHFAREVDRVIADFADNDILQVVCFAHRQMSTRHGSSRI
;
A
#
# COMPACT_ATOMS: atom_id res chain seq x y z
N MET A 1 -35.38 -14.02 6.35
CA MET A 1 -34.54 -15.22 6.19
C MET A 1 -33.08 -14.80 6.35
N THR A 2 -32.50 -15.06 7.51
CA THR A 2 -31.12 -14.69 7.87
C THR A 2 -30.13 -15.67 7.24
N SER A 3 -29.26 -15.16 6.36
CA SER A 3 -28.15 -15.93 5.80
C SER A 3 -27.05 -16.09 6.85
N THR A 4 -26.95 -17.29 7.41
CA THR A 4 -25.90 -17.68 8.34
C THR A 4 -24.63 -17.96 7.54
N ALA A 5 -23.72 -16.99 7.44
CA ALA A 5 -22.40 -17.22 6.89
C ALA A 5 -21.67 -18.25 7.75
N VAL A 6 -21.41 -19.43 7.20
CA VAL A 6 -20.55 -20.45 7.81
C VAL A 6 -19.17 -19.84 7.98
N ARG A 7 -18.76 -19.54 9.21
CA ARG A 7 -17.35 -19.25 9.53
C ARG A 7 -16.55 -20.52 9.25
N GLN A 8 -15.89 -20.57 8.10
CA GLN A 8 -14.92 -21.62 7.80
C GLN A 8 -13.86 -21.63 8.91
N ARG A 9 -13.72 -22.77 9.60
CA ARG A 9 -12.61 -22.97 10.55
C ARG A 9 -11.33 -23.11 9.75
N VAL A 10 -10.36 -22.26 10.04
CA VAL A 10 -9.03 -22.31 9.42
C VAL A 10 -8.27 -23.52 9.94
N ASP A 11 -7.75 -24.35 9.05
CA ASP A 11 -6.85 -25.45 9.38
C ASP A 11 -5.46 -24.88 9.73
N ILE A 12 -5.14 -24.87 11.02
CA ILE A 12 -3.91 -24.28 11.55
C ILE A 12 -2.66 -25.04 11.07
N GLY A 13 -2.77 -26.36 10.85
CA GLY A 13 -1.66 -27.16 10.33
C GLY A 13 -1.31 -26.75 8.91
N LYS A 14 -2.32 -26.62 8.05
CA LYS A 14 -2.13 -26.13 6.67
C LYS A 14 -1.67 -24.69 6.62
N LEU A 15 -2.19 -23.83 7.50
CA LEU A 15 -1.72 -22.44 7.61
C LEU A 15 -0.24 -22.37 7.94
N ARG A 16 0.25 -23.19 8.90
CA ARG A 16 1.68 -23.25 9.24
C ARG A 16 2.53 -23.65 8.03
N VAL A 17 2.13 -24.68 7.30
CA VAL A 17 2.83 -25.12 6.08
C VAL A 17 2.84 -24.02 5.02
N ALA A 18 1.73 -23.30 4.85
CA ALA A 18 1.65 -22.17 3.92
C ALA A 18 2.60 -21.03 4.32
N LEU A 19 2.61 -20.64 5.59
CA LEU A 19 3.52 -19.61 6.12
C LEU A 19 4.99 -19.98 5.89
N CYS A 20 5.38 -21.25 6.14
CA CYS A 20 6.75 -21.72 5.89
C CYS A 20 7.19 -21.69 4.42
N ARG A 21 6.25 -21.54 3.48
CA ARG A 21 6.52 -21.49 2.03
C ARG A 21 6.39 -20.08 1.45
N MET A 22 6.05 -19.09 2.27
CA MET A 22 5.93 -17.70 1.83
C MET A 22 7.31 -17.09 1.58
N SER A 23 7.37 -16.16 0.62
CA SER A 23 8.54 -15.29 0.44
C SER A 23 8.74 -14.37 1.65
N ARG A 24 9.97 -13.87 1.82
CA ARG A 24 10.32 -12.91 2.88
C ARG A 24 9.41 -11.68 2.84
N ARG A 25 9.20 -11.08 1.66
CA ARG A 25 8.21 -10.02 1.43
C ARG A 25 6.84 -10.33 2.04
N ASN A 26 6.25 -11.48 1.71
CA ASN A 26 4.91 -11.83 2.18
C ASN A 26 4.87 -12.06 3.69
N LEU A 27 5.94 -12.60 4.28
CA LEU A 27 6.06 -12.72 5.74
C LEU A 27 6.14 -11.36 6.43
N LEU A 28 6.85 -10.40 5.84
CA LEU A 28 6.88 -9.01 6.32
C LEU A 28 5.48 -8.36 6.24
N SER A 29 4.78 -8.51 5.12
CA SER A 29 3.39 -8.02 4.98
C SER A 29 2.46 -8.64 6.05
N VAL A 30 2.62 -9.93 6.38
CA VAL A 30 1.87 -10.57 7.47
C VAL A 30 2.24 -9.97 8.83
N ALA A 31 3.52 -9.74 9.11
CA ALA A 31 3.97 -9.15 10.37
C ALA A 31 3.41 -7.73 10.55
N TYR A 32 3.44 -6.90 9.50
CA TYR A 32 2.88 -5.56 9.51
C TYR A 32 1.36 -5.55 9.72
N ARG A 33 0.62 -6.45 9.04
CA ARG A 33 -0.82 -6.62 9.30
C ARG A 33 -1.09 -7.07 10.74
N ALA A 34 -0.23 -7.91 11.32
CA ALA A 34 -0.39 -8.35 12.71
C ALA A 34 -0.24 -7.18 13.70
N ILE A 35 0.66 -6.22 13.47
CA ILE A 35 0.79 -5.02 14.32
C ILE A 35 -0.51 -4.20 14.36
N GLU A 36 -1.26 -4.16 13.25
CA GLU A 36 -2.51 -3.41 13.15
C GLU A 36 -3.72 -4.18 13.70
N LEU A 37 -3.72 -5.52 13.63
CA LEU A 37 -4.86 -6.36 13.99
C LEU A 37 -4.77 -6.93 15.41
N VAL A 38 -3.57 -7.20 15.91
CA VAL A 38 -3.35 -7.80 17.22
C VAL A 38 -3.42 -6.71 18.29
N PRO A 39 -4.20 -6.89 19.37
CA PRO A 39 -4.23 -5.92 20.46
C PRO A 39 -2.84 -5.64 21.02
N ARG A 40 -2.52 -4.38 21.34
CA ARG A 40 -1.19 -3.97 21.84
C ARG A 40 -0.70 -4.83 23.01
N ALA A 41 -1.59 -5.19 23.93
CA ALA A 41 -1.28 -6.07 25.07
C ALA A 41 -0.79 -7.47 24.68
N ARG A 42 -1.03 -7.92 23.45
CA ARG A 42 -0.63 -9.22 22.91
C ARG A 42 0.53 -9.14 21.92
N LEU A 43 0.91 -7.95 21.45
CA LEU A 43 2.06 -7.79 20.57
C LEU A 43 3.35 -8.25 21.25
N GLY A 44 3.50 -7.99 22.55
CA GLY A 44 4.66 -8.45 23.30
C GLY A 44 4.81 -9.97 23.30
N ALA A 45 3.70 -10.71 23.38
CA ALA A 45 3.70 -12.16 23.29
C ALA A 45 3.97 -12.67 21.87
N LEU A 46 3.59 -11.91 20.83
CA LEU A 46 3.79 -12.28 19.43
C LEU A 46 5.28 -12.29 19.05
N VAL A 47 6.05 -11.32 19.56
CA VAL A 47 7.49 -11.14 19.23
C VAL A 47 8.43 -11.53 20.37
N ALA A 48 7.90 -12.15 21.43
CA ALA A 48 8.67 -12.53 22.60
C ALA A 48 9.86 -13.42 22.21
N GLY A 49 11.05 -13.07 22.68
CA GLY A 49 12.29 -13.81 22.37
C GLY A 49 12.86 -13.57 20.98
N MET A 50 12.19 -12.76 20.13
CA MET A 50 12.69 -12.34 18.82
C MET A 50 13.13 -10.87 18.81
N VAL A 51 12.41 -10.01 19.53
CA VAL A 51 12.63 -8.56 19.55
C VAL A 51 12.80 -8.08 20.99
N GLN A 52 13.82 -7.24 21.23
CA GLN A 52 14.05 -6.56 22.51
C GLN A 52 13.13 -5.34 22.62
N LEU A 53 11.93 -5.55 23.15
CA LEU A 53 10.88 -4.52 23.25
C LEU A 53 11.25 -3.35 24.17
N ASP A 54 12.13 -3.58 25.13
CA ASP A 54 12.70 -2.60 26.05
C ASP A 54 13.59 -1.56 25.35
N LEU A 55 14.13 -1.89 24.18
CA LEU A 55 14.87 -0.96 23.33
C LEU A 55 13.97 -0.12 22.41
N LEU A 56 12.70 -0.49 22.27
CA LEU A 56 11.72 0.17 21.39
C LEU A 56 10.86 1.21 22.10
N THR A 57 11.27 1.63 23.30
CA THR A 57 10.50 2.55 24.12
C THR A 57 10.55 3.97 23.53
N GLU A 58 9.61 4.30 22.66
CA GLU A 58 9.33 5.69 22.32
C GLU A 58 8.56 6.35 23.48
N GLY A 59 8.93 7.59 23.78
CA GLY A 59 8.19 8.44 24.71
C GLY A 59 6.73 8.61 24.27
N ARG A 60 5.86 9.08 25.17
CA ARG A 60 4.42 9.24 24.97
C ARG A 60 4.12 10.23 23.84
N ARG A 61 4.23 9.79 22.59
CA ARG A 61 3.83 10.52 21.39
C ARG A 61 2.53 9.93 20.89
N ASP A 62 1.63 10.80 20.44
CA ASP A 62 0.45 10.33 19.73
C ASP A 62 0.89 9.56 18.49
N ALA A 63 0.09 8.55 18.11
CA ALA A 63 0.39 7.76 16.93
C ALA A 63 0.39 8.69 15.70
N PRO A 64 1.42 8.64 14.83
CA PRO A 64 1.50 9.52 13.68
C PRO A 64 0.29 9.33 12.77
N SER A 65 -0.18 10.43 12.17
CA SER A 65 -1.24 10.38 11.17
C SER A 65 -0.81 9.56 9.95
N LEU A 66 -1.78 9.13 9.13
CA LEU A 66 -1.48 8.38 7.90
C LEU A 66 -0.58 9.18 6.95
N LEU A 67 -0.84 10.47 6.80
CA LEU A 67 -0.05 11.34 5.94
C LEU A 67 1.39 11.49 6.47
N GLU A 68 1.57 11.62 7.78
CA GLU A 68 2.92 11.65 8.38
C GLU A 68 3.66 10.33 8.16
N GLN A 69 3.00 9.18 8.32
CA GLN A 69 3.61 7.88 8.03
C GLN A 69 4.08 7.79 6.58
N VAL A 70 3.24 8.21 5.63
CA VAL A 70 3.60 8.20 4.20
C VAL A 70 4.74 9.17 3.88
N ARG A 71 4.76 10.36 4.48
CA ARG A 71 5.87 11.32 4.32
C ARG A 71 7.17 10.74 4.86
N THR A 72 7.17 10.18 6.07
CA THR A 72 8.36 9.54 6.64
C THR A 72 8.85 8.38 5.77
N PHE A 73 7.94 7.56 5.25
CA PHE A 73 8.29 6.50 4.32
C PHE A 73 8.92 7.04 3.03
N SER A 74 8.30 8.05 2.41
CA SER A 74 8.84 8.71 1.21
C SER A 74 10.22 9.32 1.45
N ASP A 75 10.43 10.01 2.58
CA ASP A 75 11.73 10.59 2.91
C ASP A 75 12.79 9.50 3.09
N SER A 76 12.43 8.37 3.70
CA SER A 76 13.34 7.22 3.89
C SER A 76 13.70 6.56 2.57
N CYS A 77 12.73 6.43 1.65
CA CYS A 77 12.96 5.99 0.28
C CYS A 77 13.96 6.91 -0.45
N LEU A 78 13.78 8.23 -0.36
CA LEU A 78 14.63 9.21 -1.04
C LEU A 78 16.03 9.34 -0.42
N ARG A 79 16.21 8.95 0.84
CA ARG A 79 17.54 8.82 1.47
C ARG A 79 18.28 7.55 1.06
N GLY A 80 17.60 6.60 0.43
CA GLY A 80 18.16 5.29 0.08
C GLY A 80 18.14 4.28 1.24
N ASP A 81 17.31 4.48 2.27
CA ASP A 81 17.25 3.56 3.43
C ASP A 81 16.75 2.15 3.04
N TYR A 82 16.11 2.02 1.88
CA TYR A 82 15.67 0.75 1.30
C TYR A 82 16.57 0.27 0.15
N TYR A 83 17.58 1.05 -0.24
CA TYR A 83 18.51 0.67 -1.28
C TYR A 83 19.50 -0.35 -0.71
N ASP A 84 19.49 -1.55 -1.29
CA ASP A 84 20.29 -2.67 -0.84
C ASP A 84 20.66 -3.50 -2.09
N SER A 85 21.89 -3.32 -2.58
CA SER A 85 22.39 -4.02 -3.77
C SER A 85 23.09 -5.32 -3.38
N PHE A 86 23.03 -6.31 -4.25
CA PHE A 86 23.74 -7.58 -4.07
C PHE A 86 24.25 -8.10 -5.42
N ASP A 87 25.29 -8.94 -5.39
CA ASP A 87 25.89 -9.50 -6.59
C ASP A 87 24.93 -10.48 -7.27
N VAL A 88 24.27 -9.99 -8.33
CA VAL A 88 23.37 -10.79 -9.16
C VAL A 88 24.17 -11.69 -10.10
N ASN A 89 23.78 -12.96 -10.15
CA ASN A 89 24.32 -13.99 -11.01
C ASN A 89 23.20 -14.95 -11.43
N SER A 90 23.53 -15.92 -12.29
CA SER A 90 22.55 -16.86 -12.85
C SER A 90 21.80 -17.73 -11.83
N LYS A 91 22.22 -17.75 -10.56
CA LYS A 91 21.55 -18.51 -9.48
C LYS A 91 20.57 -17.67 -8.67
N ASN A 92 20.75 -16.36 -8.60
CA ASN A 92 19.97 -15.46 -7.72
C ASN A 92 19.31 -14.28 -8.46
N TYR A 93 19.30 -14.27 -9.80
CA TYR A 93 18.63 -13.24 -10.61
C TYR A 93 17.11 -13.11 -10.39
N MET A 94 16.49 -14.08 -9.72
CA MET A 94 15.08 -14.02 -9.31
C MET A 94 14.88 -13.57 -7.86
N GLU A 95 15.96 -13.34 -7.12
CA GLU A 95 15.92 -12.90 -5.73
C GLU A 95 15.78 -11.38 -5.64
N THR A 96 15.13 -10.91 -4.60
CA THR A 96 15.07 -9.50 -4.21
C THR A 96 15.95 -9.27 -2.98
N SER A 97 16.52 -8.08 -2.85
CA SER A 97 17.28 -7.71 -1.65
C SER A 97 16.37 -7.51 -0.44
N GLU A 98 16.97 -7.44 0.76
CA GLU A 98 16.21 -7.20 1.99
C GLU A 98 15.55 -5.82 1.95
N GLY A 99 16.28 -4.82 1.49
CA GLY A 99 15.77 -3.46 1.29
C GLY A 99 14.58 -3.41 0.35
N THR A 100 14.67 -4.07 -0.81
CA THR A 100 13.58 -4.12 -1.80
C THR A 100 12.34 -4.85 -1.25
N ASP A 101 12.51 -5.94 -0.50
CA ASP A 101 11.39 -6.61 0.16
C ASP A 101 10.71 -5.76 1.24
N ALA A 102 11.51 -5.06 2.06
CA ALA A 102 11.01 -4.17 3.10
C ALA A 102 10.24 -2.99 2.50
N PHE A 103 10.75 -2.40 1.42
CA PHE A 103 10.08 -1.36 0.65
C PHE A 103 8.72 -1.83 0.14
N MET A 104 8.68 -2.98 -0.54
CA MET A 104 7.43 -3.51 -1.11
C MET A 104 6.39 -3.81 -0.02
N ALA A 105 6.80 -4.40 1.10
CA ALA A 105 5.90 -4.70 2.21
C ALA A 105 5.34 -3.44 2.88
N GLU A 106 6.18 -2.41 3.07
CA GLU A 106 5.75 -1.14 3.66
C GLU A 106 4.87 -0.32 2.71
N PHE A 107 5.20 -0.33 1.41
CA PHE A 107 4.37 0.28 0.38
C PHE A 107 2.97 -0.35 0.32
N GLU A 108 2.89 -1.68 0.28
CA GLU A 108 1.61 -2.43 0.33
C GLU A 108 0.80 -2.02 1.56
N ARG A 109 1.43 -2.03 2.74
CA ARG A 109 0.79 -1.65 4.00
C ARG A 109 0.20 -0.23 3.94
N LEU A 110 0.97 0.75 3.45
CA LEU A 110 0.53 2.15 3.39
C LEU A 110 -0.60 2.35 2.37
N ILE A 111 -0.52 1.72 1.19
CA ILE A 111 -1.61 1.76 0.20
C ILE A 111 -2.90 1.19 0.79
N GLU A 112 -2.83 0.04 1.46
CA GLU A 112 -4.02 -0.54 2.08
C GLU A 112 -4.62 0.36 3.16
N LYS A 113 -3.79 1.07 3.92
CA LYS A 113 -4.27 2.06 4.89
C LYS A 113 -4.96 3.22 4.20
N CYS A 114 -4.42 3.73 3.10
CA CYS A 114 -5.08 4.75 2.29
C CYS A 114 -6.43 4.26 1.76
N ILE A 115 -6.51 3.02 1.27
CA ILE A 115 -7.78 2.39 0.83
C ILE A 115 -8.78 2.36 1.99
N ARG A 116 -8.39 1.86 3.17
CA ARG A 116 -9.26 1.81 4.36
C ARG A 116 -9.70 3.21 4.81
N ALA A 117 -8.80 4.18 4.81
CA ALA A 117 -9.07 5.55 5.24
C ALA A 117 -9.96 6.31 4.24
N SER A 118 -9.87 6.02 2.94
CA SER A 118 -10.74 6.64 1.93
C SER A 118 -12.23 6.33 2.14
N ALA A 119 -12.55 5.26 2.86
CA ALA A 119 -13.93 4.90 3.19
C ALA A 119 -14.49 5.75 4.34
N LYS A 120 -13.64 6.35 5.18
CA LYS A 120 -14.03 7.00 6.44
C LYS A 120 -13.08 8.16 6.79
N GLY A 121 -13.60 9.38 6.90
CA GLY A 121 -12.87 10.53 7.44
C GLY A 121 -12.55 11.60 6.39
N PRO A 122 -11.66 12.55 6.72
CA PRO A 122 -11.29 13.63 5.81
C PRO A 122 -10.51 13.07 4.62
N LEU A 123 -11.02 13.30 3.42
CA LEU A 123 -10.47 12.71 2.20
C LEU A 123 -9.23 13.44 1.69
N SER A 124 -9.03 14.71 2.05
CA SER A 124 -7.88 15.51 1.60
C SER A 124 -6.52 14.94 2.06
N PRO A 125 -6.28 14.64 3.36
CA PRO A 125 -5.01 14.03 3.78
C PRO A 125 -4.77 12.64 3.19
N VAL A 126 -5.84 11.88 2.93
CA VAL A 126 -5.76 10.56 2.29
C VAL A 126 -5.40 10.69 0.81
N ARG A 127 -5.93 11.70 0.12
CA ARG A 127 -5.57 12.03 -1.26
C ARG A 127 -4.08 12.35 -1.37
N GLU A 128 -3.57 13.22 -0.51
CA GLU A 128 -2.16 13.61 -0.49
C GLU A 128 -1.25 12.40 -0.20
N ALA A 129 -1.66 11.51 0.70
CA ALA A 129 -0.96 10.26 0.96
C ALA A 129 -0.89 9.36 -0.29
N PHE A 130 -1.98 9.20 -1.05
CA PHE A 130 -1.95 8.50 -2.33
C PHE A 130 -1.02 9.17 -3.35
N GLU A 131 -1.07 10.50 -3.47
CA GLU A 131 -0.25 11.26 -4.41
C GLU A 131 1.26 11.06 -4.16
N LEU A 132 1.69 11.05 -2.89
CA LEU A 132 3.07 10.76 -2.51
C LEU A 132 3.49 9.33 -2.87
N LEU A 133 2.64 8.34 -2.59
CA LEU A 133 2.93 6.94 -2.93
C LEU A 133 3.01 6.73 -4.45
N PHE A 134 2.11 7.34 -5.22
CA PHE A 134 2.16 7.29 -6.69
C PHE A 134 3.37 8.05 -7.25
N ALA A 135 3.79 9.15 -6.61
CA ALA A 135 5.00 9.85 -7.02
C ALA A 135 6.26 8.99 -6.84
N LEU A 136 6.34 8.18 -5.77
CA LEU A 136 7.42 7.22 -5.58
C LEU A 136 7.46 6.17 -6.69
N LEU A 137 6.30 5.62 -7.09
CA LEU A 137 6.23 4.62 -8.18
C LEU A 137 6.66 5.21 -9.52
N ARG A 138 6.20 6.42 -9.87
CA ARG A 138 6.66 7.12 -11.09
C ARG A 138 8.16 7.40 -11.07
N ARG A 139 8.73 7.62 -9.88
CA ARG A 139 10.16 7.82 -9.73
C ARG A 139 10.90 6.51 -9.98
N LEU A 140 10.43 5.40 -9.42
CA LEU A 140 10.97 4.08 -9.70
C LEU A 140 10.96 3.76 -11.19
N ASP A 141 9.87 4.05 -11.90
CA ASP A 141 9.81 3.78 -13.34
C ASP A 141 10.75 4.68 -14.17
N ARG A 142 11.10 5.85 -13.66
CA ARG A 142 12.03 6.78 -14.32
C ARG A 142 13.49 6.47 -14.01
N ASP A 143 13.77 6.13 -12.76
CA ASP A 143 15.11 5.95 -12.20
C ASP A 143 15.02 4.91 -11.04
N PRO A 144 14.99 3.60 -11.38
CA PRO A 144 14.75 2.52 -10.42
C PRO A 144 15.75 2.55 -9.27
N GLU A 145 17.02 2.76 -9.58
CA GLU A 145 18.15 2.78 -8.64
C GLU A 145 18.12 3.95 -7.66
N SER A 146 17.23 4.93 -7.84
CA SER A 146 17.13 6.10 -6.95
C SER A 146 16.35 5.87 -5.66
N VAL A 147 15.71 4.72 -5.50
CA VAL A 147 14.84 4.42 -4.35
C VAL A 147 15.04 3.00 -3.82
N VAL A 148 15.11 1.98 -4.69
CA VAL A 148 15.41 0.59 -4.32
C VAL A 148 16.23 -0.09 -5.42
N PHE A 149 16.90 -1.18 -5.10
CA PHE A 149 17.68 -1.95 -6.08
C PHE A 149 16.75 -2.88 -6.88
N PHE A 150 16.80 -2.77 -8.21
CA PHE A 150 16.08 -3.64 -9.14
C PHE A 150 16.99 -4.02 -10.32
N ASP A 151 17.29 -5.31 -10.50
CA ASP A 151 18.10 -5.79 -11.63
C ASP A 151 17.35 -5.66 -12.98
N GLU A 152 16.10 -6.15 -13.03
CA GLU A 152 15.16 -5.94 -14.15
C GLU A 152 13.75 -5.64 -13.61
N GLY A 153 13.61 -4.57 -12.83
CA GLY A 153 12.39 -4.27 -12.06
C GLY A 153 11.83 -2.86 -12.28
N GLY A 154 10.55 -2.70 -11.92
CA GLY A 154 9.80 -1.45 -12.03
C GLY A 154 8.58 -1.44 -11.11
N SER A 155 7.78 -0.38 -11.13
CA SER A 155 6.64 -0.21 -10.21
C SER A 155 5.62 -1.36 -10.26
N TRP A 156 5.55 -2.07 -11.38
CA TRP A 156 4.71 -3.26 -11.58
C TRP A 156 5.02 -4.41 -10.60
N GLN A 157 6.24 -4.49 -10.06
CA GLN A 157 6.64 -5.53 -9.09
C GLN A 157 6.09 -5.27 -7.67
N VAL A 158 5.65 -4.04 -7.38
CA VAL A 158 5.15 -3.66 -6.05
C VAL A 158 3.81 -4.33 -5.72
N GLY A 159 3.13 -4.96 -6.68
CA GLY A 159 2.01 -5.88 -6.42
C GLY A 159 0.78 -5.22 -5.80
N VAL A 160 0.46 -3.99 -6.23
CA VAL A 160 -0.68 -3.22 -5.74
C VAL A 160 -1.99 -3.75 -6.31
N ASP A 161 -3.05 -3.87 -5.50
CA ASP A 161 -4.42 -4.00 -5.99
C ASP A 161 -4.86 -2.66 -6.60
N TRP A 162 -4.49 -2.45 -7.86
CA TRP A 162 -4.75 -1.20 -8.59
C TRP A 162 -6.23 -0.89 -8.69
N ARG A 163 -7.10 -1.91 -8.79
CA ARG A 163 -8.54 -1.70 -8.83
C ARG A 163 -9.03 -1.06 -7.52
N ALA A 164 -8.61 -1.59 -6.37
CA ALA A 164 -8.99 -1.04 -5.08
C ALA A 164 -8.34 0.32 -4.82
N ALA A 165 -7.04 0.46 -5.12
CA ALA A 165 -6.27 1.68 -4.92
C ALA A 165 -6.82 2.85 -5.76
N LEU A 166 -7.03 2.66 -7.05
CA LEU A 166 -7.57 3.69 -7.95
C LEU A 166 -9.00 4.08 -7.58
N SER A 167 -9.85 3.11 -7.23
CA SER A 167 -11.21 3.39 -6.78
C SER A 167 -11.23 4.26 -5.52
N ALA A 168 -10.36 3.96 -4.56
CA ALA A 168 -10.19 4.73 -3.32
C ALA A 168 -9.61 6.13 -3.59
N TYR A 169 -8.59 6.22 -4.43
CA TYR A 169 -7.97 7.49 -4.81
C TYR A 169 -8.95 8.41 -5.54
N PHE A 170 -9.68 7.89 -6.54
CA PHE A 170 -10.67 8.67 -7.29
C PHE A 170 -11.80 9.17 -6.39
N ARG A 171 -12.21 8.40 -5.38
CA ARG A 171 -13.13 8.89 -4.36
C ARG A 171 -12.57 10.10 -3.62
N CYS A 172 -11.30 10.07 -3.23
CA CYS A 172 -10.65 11.19 -2.53
C CYS A 172 -10.46 12.41 -3.44
N LEU A 173 -10.10 12.18 -4.69
CA LEU A 173 -9.94 13.22 -5.71
C LEU A 173 -11.26 13.91 -6.02
N ALA A 174 -12.33 13.13 -6.20
CA ALA A 174 -13.66 13.64 -6.48
C ALA A 174 -14.16 14.58 -5.37
N ASP A 175 -13.75 14.39 -4.12
CA ASP A 175 -14.18 15.24 -3.00
C ASP A 175 -13.75 16.71 -3.16
N SER A 176 -12.57 16.94 -3.72
CA SER A 176 -11.88 18.23 -3.65
C SER A 176 -11.47 18.83 -5.00
N ALA A 177 -11.51 18.06 -6.10
CA ALA A 177 -11.11 18.52 -7.43
C ALA A 177 -12.29 19.11 -8.24
N SER A 178 -11.97 20.04 -9.15
CA SER A 178 -12.89 20.41 -10.24
C SER A 178 -13.07 19.25 -11.21
N ALA A 179 -14.13 19.27 -12.02
CA ALA A 179 -14.39 18.22 -13.01
C ALA A 179 -13.25 18.07 -14.03
N GLU A 180 -12.68 19.19 -14.49
CA GLU A 180 -11.56 19.17 -15.44
C GLU A 180 -10.27 18.65 -14.80
N HIS A 181 -9.98 19.05 -13.57
CA HIS A 181 -8.81 18.55 -12.86
C HIS A 181 -8.94 17.06 -12.56
N PHE A 182 -10.13 16.62 -12.14
CA PHE A 182 -10.43 15.22 -11.91
C PHE A 182 -10.20 14.37 -13.17
N ALA A 183 -10.77 14.77 -14.31
CA ALA A 183 -10.63 14.03 -15.56
C ALA A 183 -9.16 13.87 -15.98
N ARG A 184 -8.40 14.97 -15.95
CA ARG A 184 -6.96 14.95 -16.29
C ARG A 184 -6.16 14.02 -15.39
N GLU A 185 -6.40 14.05 -14.08
CA GLU A 185 -5.66 13.21 -13.14
C GLU A 185 -6.06 11.73 -13.25
N VAL A 186 -7.33 11.42 -13.55
CA VAL A 186 -7.76 10.05 -13.84
C VAL A 186 -7.03 9.53 -15.07
N ASP A 187 -7.04 10.26 -16.17
CA ASP A 187 -6.37 9.85 -17.42
C ASP A 187 -4.86 9.64 -17.21
N ARG A 188 -4.23 10.56 -16.48
CA ARG A 188 -2.80 10.47 -16.15
C ARG A 188 -2.48 9.22 -15.33
N VAL A 189 -3.18 9.00 -14.22
CA VAL A 189 -2.90 7.87 -13.32
C VAL A 189 -3.19 6.53 -14.01
N ILE A 190 -4.19 6.48 -14.90
CA ILE A 190 -4.41 5.32 -15.75
C ILE A 190 -3.23 5.12 -16.69
N ALA A 191 -2.80 6.14 -17.43
CA ALA A 191 -1.65 6.02 -18.33
C ALA A 191 -0.37 5.60 -17.60
N ASP A 192 -0.17 6.04 -16.35
CA ASP A 192 1.03 5.74 -15.57
C ASP A 192 1.04 4.30 -15.02
N PHE A 193 -0.11 3.71 -14.67
CA PHE A 193 -0.15 2.47 -13.88
C PHE A 193 -1.10 1.38 -14.40
N ALA A 194 -1.80 1.63 -15.51
CA ALA A 194 -2.79 0.72 -16.06
C ALA A 194 -2.30 -0.03 -17.29
N ASP A 195 -2.21 -1.36 -17.18
CA ASP A 195 -2.49 -2.24 -18.31
C ASP A 195 -3.96 -2.70 -18.28
N ASN A 196 -4.46 -3.19 -19.43
CA ASN A 196 -5.85 -3.37 -19.89
C ASN A 196 -7.00 -3.78 -18.92
N ASP A 197 -6.78 -4.07 -17.64
CA ASP A 197 -7.80 -4.47 -16.64
C ASP A 197 -8.64 -3.29 -16.06
N ILE A 198 -8.44 -2.06 -16.54
CA ILE A 198 -8.95 -0.82 -15.90
C ILE A 198 -10.26 -0.26 -16.47
N LEU A 199 -10.80 -0.84 -17.54
CA LEU A 199 -12.07 -0.39 -18.14
C LEU A 199 -13.25 -0.37 -17.15
N GLN A 200 -13.29 -1.29 -16.18
CA GLN A 200 -14.34 -1.28 -15.14
C GLN A 200 -14.15 -0.19 -14.07
N VAL A 201 -12.91 0.20 -13.77
CA VAL A 201 -12.58 1.28 -12.82
C VAL A 201 -12.94 2.63 -13.42
N VAL A 202 -12.70 2.82 -14.71
CA VAL A 202 -13.12 4.01 -15.48
C VAL A 202 -14.63 4.18 -15.46
N CYS A 203 -15.39 3.11 -15.71
CA CYS A 203 -16.85 3.15 -15.61
C CYS A 203 -17.34 3.52 -14.20
N PHE A 204 -16.64 3.08 -13.15
CA PHE A 204 -16.95 3.48 -11.78
C PHE A 204 -16.65 4.97 -11.53
N ALA A 205 -15.50 5.48 -11.99
CA ALA A 205 -15.10 6.88 -11.88
C ALA A 205 -16.11 7.83 -12.56
N HIS A 206 -16.57 7.50 -13.77
CA HIS A 206 -17.59 8.29 -14.47
C HIS A 206 -18.92 8.33 -13.70
N ARG A 207 -19.35 7.22 -13.09
CA ARG A 207 -20.58 7.17 -12.29
C ARG A 207 -20.52 8.09 -11.07
N GLN A 208 -19.37 8.15 -10.37
CA GLN A 208 -19.18 9.04 -9.22
C GLN A 208 -19.30 10.53 -9.61
N MET A 209 -18.86 10.88 -10.82
CA MET A 209 -18.95 12.24 -11.35
C MET A 209 -20.39 12.63 -11.73
N SER A 210 -21.15 11.70 -12.33
CA SER A 210 -22.55 11.91 -12.71
C SER A 210 -23.48 12.08 -11.48
N THR A 211 -23.21 11.37 -10.38
CA THR A 211 -24.00 11.49 -9.14
C THR A 211 -23.86 12.85 -8.46
N ARG A 212 -22.75 13.58 -8.69
CA ARG A 212 -22.52 14.92 -8.10
C ARG A 212 -23.26 16.02 -8.86
N HIS A 213 -23.37 15.92 -10.19
CA HIS A 213 -24.07 16.90 -11.03
C HIS A 213 -25.61 16.77 -10.97
N GLY A 214 -26.13 15.62 -10.50
CA GLY A 214 -27.56 15.43 -10.25
C GLY A 214 -28.08 16.05 -8.95
N SER A 215 -27.19 16.46 -8.03
CA SER A 215 -27.57 16.97 -6.70
C SER A 215 -27.49 18.51 -6.58
N SER A 216 -27.20 19.23 -7.67
CA SER A 216 -27.13 20.69 -7.70
C SER A 216 -28.24 21.35 -8.53
N ARG A 217 -29.35 20.63 -8.76
CA ARG A 217 -30.60 21.19 -9.29
C ARG A 217 -31.78 20.76 -8.43
N ILE A 218 -31.93 21.37 -7.25
CA ILE A 218 -33.24 21.69 -6.64
C ILE A 218 -33.07 23.03 -5.94
#